data_AF-A0A4R2JSN8-F1
#
_entry.id   AF-A0A4R2JSN8-F1
#
_cell.length_a   1.000
_cell.length_b   1.000
_cell.length_c   1.000
_cell.angle_alpha   90.00
_cell.angle_beta   90.00
_cell.angle_gamma   90.00
#
_symmetry.space_group_name_H-M   'P 1'
#
loop_
_entity.id
_entity.type
_entity.pdbx_description
1 polymer ?
#
loop_
_entity_poly.entity_id
_entity_poly.type
_entity_poly.pdbx_seq_one_letter_code
_entity_poly.pdbx_strand_id
1 'polypeptide(L)'
;MITLLTPVVVPVLGALGYAVFGWRRSTVWLSAASAAVVLAAAIMIAVDVVRSGAAVAGLLRADALSAFMLVVIGAVALLATVASPAYLQAEIAASRATTRTAARHSVLVQLFLAAMALAVLAANLGVVWVAIEATTIVTAFLVGQRRTRPAVEAAWKYVVICSAGIALALLGTIVLNFAASHAPGRAGLDLAALAANASGLDPGVTKIAVLLLILGFGTKAGLAPLHAWLPDAHSQAPAPVSALMSGVLLSVAFYAILRVKMIADGALGIGFIRTLLAGMAVVSLAVAASLLVAQRDYKRMLAYPASSTSVWSRWAPRSAARSPWPRCSCTFSATGWPKRRCSWGLGGFSRSPAPVGSTACGAWPRTTRCWPAESGSASWLSSGCRRSVCSPANWA
;
A
#
# COMPACT_ATOMS: atom_id res chain seq x y z
N MET A 1 -24.07 21.38 9.30
CA MET A 1 -23.53 20.61 10.45
C MET A 1 -23.55 19.10 10.19
N ILE A 2 -24.71 18.50 9.87
CA ILE A 2 -24.82 17.05 9.60
C ILE A 2 -23.91 16.62 8.45
N THR A 3 -23.89 17.38 7.34
CA THR A 3 -23.07 17.11 6.16
C THR A 3 -21.57 17.00 6.45
N LEU A 4 -21.04 17.80 7.39
CA LEU A 4 -19.63 17.78 7.81
C LEU A 4 -19.28 16.55 8.66
N LEU A 5 -20.24 15.98 9.39
CA LEU A 5 -20.02 14.78 10.19
C LEU A 5 -20.09 13.50 9.36
N THR A 6 -20.86 13.51 8.28
CA THR A 6 -21.10 12.34 7.41
C THR A 6 -19.82 11.62 6.98
N PRO A 7 -18.76 12.30 6.48
CA PRO A 7 -17.53 11.63 6.03
C PRO A 7 -16.77 10.86 7.11
N VAL A 8 -16.99 11.21 8.38
CA VAL A 8 -16.34 10.54 9.53
C VAL A 8 -17.28 9.51 10.15
N VAL A 9 -18.53 9.87 10.38
CA VAL A 9 -19.51 9.02 11.08
C VAL A 9 -19.91 7.81 10.23
N VAL A 10 -20.10 7.98 8.92
CA VAL A 10 -20.56 6.88 8.06
C VAL A 10 -19.56 5.73 8.00
N PRO A 11 -18.24 5.96 7.79
CA PRO A 11 -17.27 4.88 7.90
C PRO A 11 -17.19 4.28 9.30
N VAL A 12 -17.31 5.06 10.38
CA VAL A 12 -17.36 4.51 11.75
C VAL A 12 -18.55 3.58 11.96
N LEU A 13 -19.74 3.96 11.48
CA LEU A 13 -20.93 3.09 11.51
C LEU A 13 -20.75 1.85 10.62
N GLY A 14 -20.10 1.99 9.46
CA GLY A 14 -19.71 0.87 8.61
C GLY A 14 -18.78 -0.11 9.33
N ALA A 15 -17.79 0.40 10.06
CA ALA A 15 -16.88 -0.39 10.88
C ALA A 15 -17.63 -1.17 11.97
N LEU A 16 -18.55 -0.50 12.68
CA LEU A 16 -19.41 -1.15 13.68
C LEU A 16 -20.31 -2.23 13.05
N GLY A 17 -20.87 -1.96 11.87
CA GLY A 17 -21.67 -2.93 11.12
C GLY A 17 -20.89 -4.21 10.80
N TYR A 18 -19.63 -4.09 10.34
CA TYR A 18 -18.78 -5.26 10.12
C TYR A 18 -18.36 -5.96 11.42
N ALA A 19 -18.17 -5.22 12.52
CA ALA A 19 -17.83 -5.80 13.82
C ALA A 19 -18.98 -6.65 14.39
N VAL A 20 -20.23 -6.19 14.23
CA VAL A 20 -21.43 -6.87 14.76
C VAL A 20 -21.88 -8.01 13.84
N PHE A 21 -22.05 -7.74 12.54
CA PHE A 21 -22.66 -8.69 11.62
C PHE A 21 -21.64 -9.60 10.90
N GLY A 22 -20.36 -9.22 10.91
CA GLY A 22 -19.29 -9.95 10.22
C GLY A 22 -19.36 -9.83 8.69
N TRP A 23 -18.56 -10.66 8.01
CA TRP A 23 -18.53 -10.74 6.54
C TRP A 23 -19.59 -11.74 6.05
N ARG A 24 -20.69 -11.23 5.47
CA ARG A 24 -21.83 -12.00 4.95
C ARG A 24 -22.30 -11.41 3.62
N ARG A 25 -23.11 -12.16 2.85
CA ARG A 25 -23.65 -11.69 1.55
C ARG A 25 -24.34 -10.31 1.62
N SER A 26 -25.02 -10.00 2.73
CA SER A 26 -25.67 -8.71 2.95
C SER A 26 -24.68 -7.57 3.25
N THR A 27 -23.58 -7.85 3.94
CA THR A 27 -22.59 -6.83 4.36
C THR A 27 -21.44 -6.66 3.38
N VAL A 28 -21.32 -7.52 2.37
CA VAL A 28 -20.23 -7.46 1.36
C VAL A 28 -20.11 -6.09 0.72
N TRP A 29 -21.23 -5.44 0.38
CA TRP A 29 -21.25 -4.14 -0.29
C TRP A 29 -21.33 -2.94 0.66
N LEU A 30 -21.38 -3.17 1.98
CA LEU A 30 -21.48 -2.10 2.98
C LEU A 30 -20.30 -1.12 2.87
N SER A 31 -19.09 -1.60 2.55
CA SER A 31 -17.93 -0.72 2.39
C SER A 31 -18.04 0.21 1.19
N ALA A 32 -18.54 -0.30 0.07
CA ALA A 32 -18.75 0.50 -1.14
C ALA A 32 -19.90 1.50 -0.96
N ALA A 33 -20.98 1.09 -0.28
CA ALA A 33 -22.08 1.98 0.08
C ALA A 33 -21.60 3.12 1.00
N SER A 34 -20.82 2.80 2.04
CA SER A 34 -20.18 3.79 2.92
C SER A 34 -19.33 4.79 2.12
N ALA A 35 -18.44 4.31 1.24
CA ALA A 35 -17.59 5.16 0.42
C ALA A 35 -18.39 6.03 -0.57
N ALA A 36 -19.49 5.51 -1.14
CA ALA A 36 -20.38 6.28 -2.02
C ALA A 36 -21.07 7.42 -1.27
N VAL A 37 -21.51 7.18 -0.03
CA VAL A 37 -22.08 8.23 0.83
C VAL A 37 -21.02 9.27 1.22
N VAL A 38 -19.79 8.84 1.52
CA VAL A 38 -18.67 9.77 1.77
C VAL A 38 -18.40 10.64 0.54
N LEU A 39 -18.38 10.06 -0.67
CA LEU A 39 -18.18 10.81 -1.91
C LEU A 39 -19.33 11.79 -2.18
N ALA A 40 -20.59 11.37 -2.01
CA ALA A 40 -21.74 12.26 -2.15
C ALA A 40 -21.68 13.42 -1.15
N ALA A 41 -21.35 13.14 0.12
CA ALA A 41 -21.14 14.16 1.14
C ALA A 41 -19.99 15.12 0.79
N ALA A 42 -18.87 14.59 0.27
CA ALA A 42 -17.75 15.40 -0.17
C ALA A 42 -18.11 16.35 -1.32
N ILE A 43 -18.89 15.88 -2.30
CA ILE A 43 -19.39 16.71 -3.41
C ILE A 43 -20.34 17.79 -2.88
N MET A 44 -21.26 17.45 -1.97
CA MET A 44 -22.15 18.44 -1.35
C MET A 44 -21.36 19.50 -0.57
N ILE A 45 -20.37 19.09 0.23
CA ILE A 45 -19.48 20.01 0.94
C ILE A 45 -18.72 20.90 -0.05
N ALA A 46 -18.23 20.36 -1.17
CA ALA A 46 -17.54 21.16 -2.19
C ALA A 46 -18.45 22.22 -2.82
N VAL A 47 -19.70 21.86 -3.12
CA VAL A 47 -20.70 22.81 -3.66
C VAL A 47 -21.02 23.89 -2.62
N ASP A 48 -21.23 23.52 -1.36
CA ASP A 48 -21.51 24.47 -0.28
C ASP A 48 -20.33 25.42 -0.05
N VAL A 49 -19.10 24.90 -0.09
CA VAL A 49 -17.88 25.71 0.07
C VAL A 49 -17.69 26.71 -1.06
N VAL A 50 -18.03 26.33 -2.30
CA VAL A 50 -17.97 27.25 -3.46
C VAL A 50 -19.04 28.34 -3.35
N ARG A 51 -20.23 28.03 -2.83
CA ARG A 51 -21.35 28.98 -2.74
C ARG A 51 -21.26 29.91 -1.53
N SER A 52 -20.84 29.40 -0.38
CA SER A 52 -20.97 30.07 0.91
C SER A 52 -19.64 30.26 1.64
N GLY A 53 -18.53 29.81 1.07
CA GLY A 53 -17.21 29.86 1.71
C GLY A 53 -16.98 28.72 2.71
N ALA A 54 -15.94 28.84 3.54
CA ALA A 54 -15.55 27.77 4.45
C ALA A 54 -16.65 27.43 5.46
N ALA A 55 -17.01 26.15 5.56
CA ALA A 55 -17.97 25.64 6.53
C ALA A 55 -17.26 25.22 7.82
N VAL A 56 -17.80 25.60 8.98
CA VAL A 56 -17.24 25.27 10.30
C VAL A 56 -18.33 24.69 11.19
N ALA A 57 -18.00 23.62 11.90
CA ALA A 57 -18.87 22.96 12.87
C ALA A 57 -18.02 22.40 14.04
N GLY A 58 -17.89 23.18 15.11
CA GLY A 58 -17.07 22.79 16.27
C GLY A 58 -15.61 22.57 15.88
N LEU A 59 -15.11 21.36 16.10
CA LEU A 59 -13.74 20.96 15.75
C LEU A 59 -13.55 20.59 14.26
N LEU A 60 -14.61 20.66 13.45
CA LEU A 60 -14.57 20.34 12.03
C LEU A 60 -14.66 21.61 11.18
N ARG A 61 -13.84 21.66 10.14
CA ARG A 61 -13.78 22.74 9.15
C ARG A 61 -13.60 22.14 7.75
N ALA A 62 -14.38 22.63 6.80
CA ALA A 62 -14.17 22.39 5.38
C ALA A 62 -14.02 23.71 4.64
N ASP A 63 -12.87 23.91 4.01
CA ASP A 63 -12.64 24.93 2.99
C ASP A 63 -12.32 24.27 1.65
N ALA A 64 -11.97 25.07 0.63
CA ALA A 64 -11.79 24.57 -0.73
C ALA A 64 -10.74 23.44 -0.81
N LEU A 65 -9.66 23.53 -0.02
CA LEU A 65 -8.62 22.51 0.03
C LEU A 65 -9.12 21.23 0.71
N SER A 66 -9.83 21.36 1.83
CA SER A 66 -10.44 20.19 2.51
C SER A 66 -11.49 19.50 1.64
N ALA A 67 -12.34 20.27 0.97
CA ALA A 67 -13.39 19.75 0.10
C ALA A 67 -12.80 18.99 -1.09
N PHE A 68 -11.77 19.56 -1.74
CA PHE A 68 -11.05 18.87 -2.81
C PHE A 68 -10.46 17.54 -2.33
N MET A 69 -9.74 17.55 -1.20
CA MET A 69 -9.14 16.32 -0.65
C MET A 69 -10.20 15.28 -0.24
N LEU A 70 -11.34 15.70 0.31
CA LEU A 70 -12.44 14.78 0.61
C LEU A 70 -13.02 14.12 -0.64
N VAL A 71 -13.14 14.86 -1.75
CA VAL A 71 -13.60 14.29 -3.02
C VAL A 71 -12.60 13.25 -3.52
N VAL A 72 -11.30 13.53 -3.44
CA VAL A 72 -10.25 12.56 -3.81
C VAL A 72 -10.30 11.32 -2.90
N ILE A 73 -10.46 11.51 -1.59
CA ILE A 73 -10.66 10.42 -0.62
C ILE A 73 -11.86 9.57 -1.01
N GLY A 74 -13.03 10.18 -1.21
CA GLY A 74 -14.27 9.48 -1.56
C GLY A 74 -14.17 8.71 -2.88
N ALA A 75 -13.55 9.30 -3.90
CA ALA A 75 -13.40 8.68 -5.22
C ALA A 75 -12.50 7.45 -5.17
N VAL A 76 -11.30 7.56 -4.58
CA VAL A 76 -10.37 6.43 -4.46
C VAL A 76 -10.92 5.37 -3.50
N ALA A 77 -11.57 5.80 -2.41
CA ALA A 77 -12.26 4.91 -1.48
C ALA A 77 -13.33 4.06 -2.18
N LEU A 78 -14.15 4.67 -3.03
CA LEU A 78 -15.19 3.96 -3.76
C LEU A 78 -14.60 2.91 -4.68
N LEU A 79 -13.57 3.26 -5.47
CA LEU A 79 -12.91 2.32 -6.38
C LEU A 79 -12.26 1.15 -5.62
N ALA A 80 -11.54 1.44 -4.53
CA ALA A 80 -10.89 0.41 -3.72
C ALA A 80 -11.91 -0.51 -3.02
N THR A 81 -13.00 0.05 -2.48
CA THR A 81 -14.01 -0.72 -1.74
C THR A 81 -14.94 -1.52 -2.65
N VAL A 82 -15.18 -1.07 -3.90
CA VAL A 82 -15.89 -1.87 -4.92
C VAL A 82 -15.07 -3.10 -5.33
N ALA A 83 -13.74 -2.99 -5.41
CA ALA A 83 -12.86 -4.12 -5.72
C ALA A 83 -12.64 -5.08 -4.54
N SER A 84 -12.84 -4.62 -3.30
CA SER A 84 -12.54 -5.38 -2.07
C SER A 84 -13.32 -6.71 -1.95
N PRO A 85 -14.64 -6.80 -2.24
CA PRO A 85 -15.38 -8.06 -2.27
C PRO A 85 -14.76 -9.16 -3.13
N ALA A 86 -14.37 -8.85 -4.36
CA ALA A 86 -13.79 -9.81 -5.28
C ALA A 86 -12.41 -10.26 -4.78
N TYR A 87 -11.61 -9.32 -4.29
CA TYR A 87 -10.30 -9.60 -3.67
C TYR A 87 -10.42 -10.54 -2.47
N LEU A 88 -11.30 -10.23 -1.51
CA LEU A 88 -11.46 -11.02 -0.29
C LEU A 88 -12.03 -12.42 -0.59
N GLN A 89 -12.96 -12.55 -1.53
CA GLN A 89 -13.45 -13.85 -1.97
C GLN A 89 -12.36 -14.70 -2.61
N ALA A 90 -11.47 -14.10 -3.41
CA ALA A 90 -10.34 -14.80 -4.00
C ALA A 90 -9.33 -15.29 -2.94
N GLU A 91 -9.03 -14.47 -1.92
CA GLU A 91 -8.14 -14.87 -0.82
C GLU A 91 -8.75 -15.97 0.06
N ILE A 92 -10.08 -15.94 0.28
CA ILE A 92 -10.80 -17.02 0.99
C ILE A 92 -10.78 -18.32 0.17
N ALA A 93 -11.07 -18.23 -1.14
CA ALA A 93 -11.03 -19.39 -2.03
C ALA A 93 -9.62 -20.01 -2.12
N ALA A 94 -8.58 -19.18 -2.02
CA ALA A 94 -7.18 -19.63 -1.96
C ALA A 94 -6.74 -20.12 -0.58
N SER A 95 -7.63 -20.21 0.42
CA SER A 95 -7.34 -20.60 1.81
C SER A 95 -6.27 -19.73 2.49
N ARG A 96 -6.11 -18.47 2.04
CA ARG A 96 -5.17 -17.49 2.62
C ARG A 96 -5.85 -16.54 3.60
N ALA A 97 -7.18 -16.46 3.56
CA ALA A 97 -7.99 -15.67 4.47
C ALA A 97 -9.21 -16.46 4.97
N THR A 98 -9.70 -16.09 6.14
CA THR A 98 -10.97 -16.59 6.68
C THR A 98 -12.03 -15.49 6.60
N THR A 99 -13.31 -15.84 6.79
CA THR A 99 -14.39 -14.86 6.93
C THR A 99 -14.15 -13.88 8.08
N ARG A 100 -13.50 -14.32 9.17
CA ARG A 100 -13.07 -13.46 10.28
C ARG A 100 -11.98 -12.48 9.85
N THR A 101 -11.01 -12.93 9.06
CA THR A 101 -9.96 -12.08 8.47
C THR A 101 -10.57 -11.02 7.54
N ALA A 102 -11.56 -11.41 6.72
CA ALA A 102 -12.29 -10.49 5.85
C ALA A 102 -13.08 -9.43 6.64
N ALA A 103 -13.81 -9.83 7.68
CA ALA A 103 -14.53 -8.90 8.54
C ALA A 103 -13.57 -7.88 9.19
N ARG A 104 -12.44 -8.35 9.77
CA ARG A 104 -11.41 -7.47 10.35
C ARG A 104 -10.83 -6.50 9.33
N HIS A 105 -10.55 -6.98 8.11
CA HIS A 105 -10.08 -6.12 7.02
C HIS A 105 -11.10 -5.01 6.71
N SER A 106 -12.38 -5.34 6.57
CA SER A 106 -13.42 -4.35 6.29
C SER A 106 -13.59 -3.33 7.42
N VAL A 107 -13.53 -3.76 8.69
CA VAL A 107 -13.51 -2.85 9.85
C VAL A 107 -12.34 -1.87 9.75
N LEU A 108 -11.13 -2.38 9.53
CA LEU A 108 -9.93 -1.55 9.46
C LEU A 108 -9.94 -0.60 8.26
N VAL A 109 -10.42 -1.03 7.09
CA VAL A 109 -10.58 -0.14 5.92
C VAL A 109 -11.54 1.00 6.25
N GLN A 110 -12.66 0.73 6.92
CA GLN A 110 -13.61 1.77 7.30
C GLN A 110 -13.03 2.74 8.35
N LEU A 111 -12.30 2.25 9.36
CA LEU A 111 -11.61 3.10 10.32
C LEU A 111 -10.51 3.94 9.65
N PHE A 112 -9.85 3.39 8.64
CA PHE A 112 -8.84 4.11 7.86
C PHE A 112 -9.45 5.26 7.07
N LEU A 113 -10.60 5.03 6.42
CA LEU A 113 -11.38 6.07 5.75
C LEU A 113 -11.85 7.16 6.72
N ALA A 114 -12.36 6.77 7.90
CA ALA A 114 -12.78 7.71 8.94
C ALA A 114 -11.62 8.60 9.40
N ALA A 115 -10.45 8.00 9.67
CA ALA A 115 -9.27 8.72 10.12
C ALA A 115 -8.74 9.70 9.05
N MET A 116 -8.72 9.29 7.77
CA MET A 116 -8.34 10.19 6.67
C MET A 116 -9.33 11.34 6.49
N ALA A 117 -10.64 11.07 6.56
CA ALA A 117 -11.66 12.11 6.49
C ALA A 117 -11.55 13.09 7.68
N LEU A 118 -11.32 12.58 8.88
CA LEU A 118 -11.10 13.40 10.08
C LEU A 118 -9.84 14.26 9.96
N ALA A 119 -8.74 13.73 9.43
CA ALA A 119 -7.50 14.49 9.24
C ALA A 119 -7.70 15.70 8.31
N VAL A 120 -8.52 15.55 7.28
CA VAL A 120 -8.83 16.62 6.32
C VAL A 120 -9.86 17.60 6.84
N LEU A 121 -10.82 17.14 7.65
CA LEU A 121 -11.86 17.97 8.25
C LEU A 121 -11.46 18.64 9.56
N ALA A 122 -10.35 18.24 10.20
CA ALA A 122 -9.95 18.80 11.48
C ALA A 122 -9.64 20.31 11.37
N ALA A 123 -10.32 21.11 12.19
CA ALA A 123 -10.08 22.55 12.32
C ALA A 123 -8.83 22.85 13.17
N ASN A 124 -8.42 21.92 14.02
CA ASN A 124 -7.32 22.07 14.97
C ASN A 124 -6.12 21.20 14.59
N LEU A 125 -4.91 21.77 14.64
CA LEU A 125 -3.68 21.06 14.27
C LEU A 125 -3.41 19.82 15.14
N GLY A 126 -3.76 19.86 16.43
CA GLY A 126 -3.66 18.70 17.32
C GLY A 126 -4.59 17.57 16.88
N VAL A 127 -5.80 17.89 16.41
CA VAL A 127 -6.74 16.88 15.89
C VAL A 127 -6.26 16.33 14.54
N VAL A 128 -5.66 17.16 13.67
CA VAL A 128 -4.98 16.70 12.45
C VAL A 128 -3.90 15.67 12.80
N TRP A 129 -3.06 15.97 13.80
CA TRP A 129 -2.03 15.06 14.28
C TRP A 129 -2.60 13.73 14.78
N VAL A 130 -3.62 13.77 15.66
CA VAL A 130 -4.29 12.56 16.19
C VAL A 130 -4.86 11.72 15.04
N ALA A 131 -5.52 12.37 14.08
CA ALA A 131 -6.13 11.68 12.96
C ALA A 131 -5.08 11.03 12.05
N ILE A 132 -3.98 11.72 11.75
CA ILE A 132 -2.86 11.15 10.99
C ILE A 132 -2.23 9.97 11.73
N GLU A 133 -2.06 10.05 13.05
CA GLU A 133 -1.52 8.92 13.80
C GLU A 133 -2.49 7.73 13.85
N ALA A 134 -3.80 7.99 13.97
CA ALA A 134 -4.82 6.97 13.82
C ALA A 134 -4.72 6.27 12.46
N THR A 135 -4.42 6.99 11.37
CA THR A 135 -4.14 6.34 10.08
C THR A 135 -2.92 5.42 10.13
N THR A 136 -1.86 5.77 10.89
CA THR A 136 -0.67 4.93 11.08
C THR A 136 -1.04 3.62 11.75
N ILE A 137 -1.72 3.71 12.89
CA ILE A 137 -2.10 2.54 13.69
C ILE A 137 -2.98 1.59 12.86
N VAL A 138 -4.01 2.13 12.22
CA VAL A 138 -4.94 1.31 11.42
C VAL A 138 -4.24 0.68 10.20
N THR A 139 -3.40 1.44 9.49
CA THR A 139 -2.67 0.94 8.32
C THR A 139 -1.66 -0.14 8.69
N ALA A 140 -1.02 -0.04 9.86
CA ALA A 140 -0.09 -1.07 10.32
C ALA A 140 -0.76 -2.44 10.44
N PHE A 141 -1.97 -2.50 10.99
CA PHE A 141 -2.76 -3.73 11.04
C PHE A 141 -3.17 -4.23 9.65
N LEU A 142 -3.48 -3.32 8.73
CA LEU A 142 -3.81 -3.67 7.35
C LEU A 142 -2.60 -4.25 6.58
N VAL A 143 -1.41 -3.67 6.74
CA VAL A 143 -0.16 -4.15 6.13
C VAL A 143 0.22 -5.52 6.71
N GLY A 144 0.11 -5.67 8.04
CA GLY A 144 0.42 -6.92 8.74
C GLY A 144 -0.64 -8.02 8.64
N GLN A 145 -1.71 -7.83 7.85
CA GLN A 145 -2.90 -8.69 7.87
C GLN A 145 -2.61 -10.17 7.52
N ARG A 146 -1.65 -10.43 6.62
CA ARG A 146 -1.27 -11.79 6.22
C ARG A 146 -0.47 -12.55 7.29
N ARG A 147 0.07 -11.85 8.29
CA ARG A 147 0.86 -12.42 9.41
C ARG A 147 2.04 -13.30 8.97
N THR A 148 2.55 -13.12 7.76
CA THR A 148 3.79 -13.75 7.30
C THR A 148 4.98 -12.96 7.85
N ARG A 149 6.17 -13.59 7.95
CA ARG A 149 7.38 -12.90 8.41
C ARG A 149 7.66 -11.60 7.63
N PRO A 150 7.60 -11.57 6.28
CA PRO A 150 7.79 -10.32 5.53
C PRO A 150 6.71 -9.27 5.79
N ALA A 151 5.44 -9.68 5.97
CA ALA A 151 4.34 -8.75 6.26
C ALA A 151 4.48 -8.10 7.64
N VAL A 152 4.90 -8.87 8.65
CA VAL A 152 5.14 -8.37 10.00
C VAL A 152 6.37 -7.45 10.03
N GLU A 153 7.44 -7.80 9.32
CA GLU A 153 8.63 -6.96 9.20
C GLU A 153 8.30 -5.62 8.53
N ALA A 154 7.55 -5.63 7.42
CA ALA A 154 7.11 -4.41 6.73
C ALA A 154 6.20 -3.55 7.61
N ALA A 155 5.23 -4.17 8.31
CA ALA A 155 4.36 -3.45 9.24
C ALA A 155 5.14 -2.84 10.41
N TRP A 156 6.12 -3.56 10.96
CA TRP A 156 6.98 -3.04 12.03
C TRP A 156 7.85 -1.88 11.57
N LYS A 157 8.53 -1.99 10.43
CA LYS A 157 9.29 -0.89 9.83
C LYS A 157 8.41 0.33 9.60
N TYR A 158 7.21 0.11 9.05
CA TYR A 158 6.22 1.15 8.82
C TYR A 158 5.86 1.90 10.11
N VAL A 159 5.48 1.16 11.17
CA VAL A 159 5.13 1.74 12.47
C VAL A 159 6.30 2.51 13.06
N VAL A 160 7.49 1.92 13.15
CA VAL A 160 8.65 2.57 13.79
C VAL A 160 9.01 3.86 13.06
N ILE A 161 9.11 3.82 11.72
CA ILE A 161 9.54 4.99 10.95
C ILE A 161 8.45 6.08 10.95
N CYS A 162 7.19 5.72 10.70
CA CYS A 162 6.10 6.70 10.69
C CYS A 162 5.81 7.28 12.08
N SER A 163 5.79 6.46 13.14
CA SER A 163 5.52 6.94 14.50
C SER A 163 6.64 7.83 15.02
N ALA A 164 7.91 7.54 14.67
CA ALA A 164 9.03 8.44 14.99
C ALA A 164 8.87 9.80 14.28
N GLY A 165 8.47 9.81 13.00
CA GLY A 165 8.14 11.04 12.29
C GLY A 165 6.97 11.78 12.95
N ILE A 166 5.86 11.10 13.23
CA ILE A 166 4.68 11.71 13.84
C ILE A 166 4.96 12.20 15.28
N ALA A 167 5.88 11.58 16.02
CA ALA A 167 6.36 12.10 17.30
C ALA A 167 7.10 13.45 17.14
N LEU A 168 7.90 13.62 16.07
CA LEU A 168 8.50 14.91 15.74
C LEU A 168 7.42 15.94 15.36
N ALA A 169 6.39 15.54 14.61
CA ALA A 169 5.25 16.41 14.31
C ALA A 169 4.47 16.79 15.58
N LEU A 170 4.37 15.90 16.57
CA LEU A 170 3.77 16.22 17.87
C LEU A 170 4.58 17.29 18.59
N LEU A 171 5.90 17.12 18.65
CA LEU A 171 6.80 18.11 19.23
C LEU A 171 6.68 19.45 18.51
N GLY A 172 6.66 19.46 17.17
CA GLY A 172 6.42 20.67 16.39
C GLY A 172 5.06 21.32 16.67
N THR A 173 4.01 20.53 16.88
CA THR A 173 2.68 21.02 17.26
C THR A 173 2.71 21.67 18.65
N ILE A 174 3.42 21.08 19.62
CA ILE A 174 3.59 21.64 20.97
C ILE A 174 4.38 22.96 20.92
N VAL A 175 5.47 23.01 20.16
CA VAL A 175 6.29 24.22 19.98
C VAL A 175 5.49 25.33 19.27
N LEU A 176 4.66 24.98 18.28
CA LEU A 176 3.79 25.95 17.62
C LEU A 176 2.71 26.48 18.58
N ASN A 177 2.12 25.62 19.41
CA ASN A 177 1.18 26.06 20.45
C ASN A 177 1.85 27.01 21.46
N PHE A 178 3.11 26.73 21.82
CA PHE A 178 3.90 27.62 22.67
C PHE A 178 4.05 29.01 22.01
N ALA A 179 4.45 29.07 20.73
CA ALA A 179 4.51 30.34 20.00
C ALA A 179 3.15 31.06 19.97
N ALA A 180 2.06 30.34 19.68
CA ALA A 180 0.72 30.88 19.60
C ALA A 180 0.20 31.42 20.95
N SER A 181 0.59 30.81 22.07
CA SER A 181 0.20 31.26 23.42
C SER A 181 0.87 32.56 23.85
N HIS A 182 2.03 32.88 23.27
CA HIS A 182 2.76 34.12 23.50
C HIS A 182 2.44 35.21 22.47
N ALA A 183 1.76 34.85 21.38
CA ALA A 183 1.30 35.78 20.36
C ALA A 183 0.02 36.51 20.80
N PRO A 184 -0.21 37.74 20.28
CA PRO A 184 -1.48 38.45 20.47
C PRO A 184 -2.68 37.59 20.03
N GLY A 185 -3.75 37.59 20.83
CA GLY A 185 -4.98 36.86 20.54
C GLY A 185 -5.00 35.39 20.98
N ARG A 186 -3.86 34.78 21.35
CA ARG A 186 -3.79 33.41 21.89
C ARG A 186 -4.60 32.39 21.09
N ALA A 187 -4.36 32.34 19.78
CA ALA A 187 -5.09 31.52 18.80
C ALA A 187 -5.14 30.01 19.13
N GLY A 188 -4.27 29.52 20.02
CA GLY A 188 -4.14 28.10 20.33
C GLY A 188 -3.74 27.30 19.10
N LEU A 189 -4.36 26.14 18.92
CA LEU A 189 -4.09 25.24 17.79
C LEU A 189 -5.18 25.26 16.70
N ASP A 190 -6.12 26.22 16.75
CA ASP A 190 -7.07 26.39 15.66
C ASP A 190 -6.35 26.89 14.40
N LEU A 191 -6.49 26.15 13.29
CA LEU A 191 -5.74 26.42 12.06
C LEU A 191 -6.11 27.75 11.42
N ALA A 192 -7.38 28.16 11.51
CA ALA A 192 -7.84 29.42 10.93
C ALA A 192 -7.35 30.61 11.77
N ALA A 193 -7.43 30.50 13.09
CA ALA A 193 -6.89 31.51 14.00
C ALA A 193 -5.36 31.62 13.92
N LEU A 194 -4.64 30.50 13.80
CA LEU A 194 -3.19 30.47 13.60
C LEU A 194 -2.79 31.16 12.29
N ALA A 195 -3.50 30.88 11.19
CA ALA A 195 -3.23 31.52 9.91
C ALA A 195 -3.52 33.03 9.93
N ALA A 196 -4.62 33.45 10.58
CA ALA A 196 -4.99 34.85 10.69
C ALA A 196 -4.03 35.67 11.57
N ASN A 197 -3.45 35.06 12.61
CA ASN A 197 -2.52 35.72 13.53
C ASN A 197 -1.05 35.35 13.27
N ALA A 198 -0.75 34.77 12.11
CA ALA A 198 0.58 34.22 11.81
C ALA A 198 1.70 35.28 11.90
N SER A 199 1.42 36.53 11.53
CA SER A 199 2.38 37.63 11.60
C SER A 199 2.77 38.03 13.02
N GLY A 200 1.98 37.62 14.03
CA GLY A 200 2.27 37.87 15.45
C GLY A 200 3.04 36.74 16.13
N LEU A 201 3.32 35.64 15.43
CA LEU A 201 4.09 34.52 15.97
C LEU A 201 5.58 34.86 15.98
N ASP A 202 6.29 34.42 17.03
CA ASP A 202 7.76 34.54 17.08
C ASP A 202 8.39 33.76 15.90
N PRO A 203 9.16 34.42 15.02
CA PRO A 203 9.72 33.75 13.83
C PRO A 203 10.73 32.65 14.17
N GLY A 204 11.49 32.79 15.26
CA GLY A 204 12.51 31.80 15.65
C GLY A 204 11.87 30.49 16.11
N VAL A 205 10.92 30.58 17.03
CA VAL A 205 10.16 29.44 17.56
C VAL A 205 9.32 28.80 16.45
N THR A 206 8.66 29.62 15.63
CA THR A 206 7.83 29.12 14.52
C THR A 206 8.67 28.37 13.49
N LYS A 207 9.88 28.84 13.19
CA LYS A 207 10.79 28.13 12.28
C LYS A 207 11.15 26.73 12.79
N ILE A 208 11.45 26.59 14.09
CA ILE A 208 11.74 25.29 14.70
C ILE A 208 10.50 24.39 14.66
N ALA A 209 9.33 24.91 15.04
CA ALA A 209 8.07 24.18 15.01
C ALA A 209 7.75 23.64 13.61
N VAL A 210 7.88 24.49 12.60
CA VAL A 210 7.57 24.14 11.22
C VAL A 210 8.56 23.12 10.64
N LEU A 211 9.85 23.22 10.98
CA LEU A 211 10.84 22.20 10.59
C LEU A 211 10.48 20.83 11.15
N LEU A 212 10.10 20.75 12.43
CA LEU A 212 9.67 19.51 13.07
C LEU A 212 8.38 18.95 12.45
N LEU A 213 7.41 19.82 12.15
CA LEU A 213 6.16 19.46 11.49
C LEU A 213 6.39 18.93 10.07
N ILE A 214 7.25 19.58 9.28
CA ILE A 214 7.61 19.13 7.93
C ILE A 214 8.38 17.82 7.98
N LEU A 215 9.31 17.67 8.91
CA LEU A 215 10.06 16.43 9.06
C LEU A 215 9.10 15.28 9.42
N GLY A 216 8.18 15.50 10.35
CA GLY A 216 7.25 14.46 10.80
C GLY A 216 6.16 14.09 9.80
N PHE A 217 5.40 15.08 9.30
CA PHE A 217 4.41 14.84 8.26
C PHE A 217 5.07 14.43 6.93
N GLY A 218 6.30 14.88 6.67
CA GLY A 218 7.10 14.50 5.51
C GLY A 218 7.48 13.02 5.51
N THR A 219 7.81 12.44 6.69
CA THR A 219 7.99 10.99 6.83
C THR A 219 6.73 10.23 6.41
N LYS A 220 5.56 10.69 6.87
CA LYS A 220 4.27 10.07 6.54
C LYS A 220 3.85 10.28 5.08
N ALA A 221 4.21 11.42 4.49
CA ALA A 221 4.01 11.72 3.08
C ALA A 221 5.03 11.01 2.16
N GLY A 222 5.97 10.25 2.72
CA GLY A 222 6.97 9.53 1.93
C GLY A 222 7.92 10.45 1.17
N LEU A 223 8.22 11.64 1.70
CA LEU A 223 9.20 12.54 1.08
C LEU A 223 10.61 12.00 1.32
N ALA A 224 11.48 12.04 0.31
CA ALA A 224 12.88 11.65 0.49
C ALA A 224 13.62 12.64 1.41
N PRO A 225 14.51 12.15 2.30
CA PRO A 225 15.04 10.78 2.41
C PRO A 225 14.23 9.80 3.29
N LEU A 226 13.03 10.18 3.74
CA LEU A 226 12.26 9.48 4.79
C LEU A 226 11.31 8.38 4.25
N HIS A 227 11.44 8.02 2.98
CA HIS A 227 10.52 7.14 2.24
C HIS A 227 10.87 5.65 2.33
N ALA A 228 11.86 5.26 3.14
CA ALA A 228 12.37 3.88 3.19
C ALA A 228 11.30 2.83 3.58
N TRP A 229 10.26 3.24 4.31
CA TRP A 229 9.14 2.36 4.66
C TRP A 229 8.19 2.08 3.48
N LEU A 230 8.18 2.96 2.48
CA LEU A 230 7.14 3.01 1.45
C LEU A 230 7.13 1.74 0.57
N PRO A 231 8.25 1.27 -0.02
CA PRO A 231 8.24 0.09 -0.88
C PRO A 231 7.82 -1.19 -0.14
N ASP A 232 8.35 -1.37 1.08
CA ASP A 232 8.07 -2.55 1.91
C ASP A 232 6.58 -2.62 2.28
N ALA A 233 6.00 -1.51 2.75
CA ALA A 233 4.61 -1.47 3.17
C ALA A 233 3.65 -1.71 1.99
N HIS A 234 3.92 -1.11 0.82
CA HIS A 234 3.10 -1.31 -0.39
C HIS A 234 3.18 -2.75 -0.93
N SER A 235 4.33 -3.41 -0.80
CA SER A 235 4.51 -4.78 -1.28
C SER A 235 3.71 -5.82 -0.49
N GLN A 236 3.47 -5.55 0.81
CA GLN A 236 2.79 -6.49 1.71
C GLN A 236 1.30 -6.16 1.93
N ALA A 237 0.90 -4.91 1.66
CA ALA A 237 -0.48 -4.48 1.81
C ALA A 237 -1.43 -5.23 0.84
N PRO A 238 -2.67 -5.57 1.27
CA PRO A 238 -3.71 -6.03 0.36
C PRO A 238 -3.94 -5.06 -0.80
N ALA A 239 -4.22 -5.55 -2.02
CA ALA A 239 -4.31 -4.70 -3.21
C ALA A 239 -5.27 -3.49 -3.07
N PRO A 240 -6.50 -3.62 -2.51
CA PRO A 240 -7.36 -2.47 -2.26
C PRO A 240 -6.77 -1.45 -1.27
N VAL A 241 -6.01 -1.91 -0.28
CA VAL A 241 -5.36 -1.04 0.71
C VAL A 241 -4.16 -0.33 0.10
N SER A 242 -3.37 -1.03 -0.72
CA SER A 242 -2.24 -0.43 -1.43
C SER A 242 -2.72 0.71 -2.34
N ALA A 243 -3.87 0.55 -3.01
CA ALA A 243 -4.51 1.61 -3.79
C ALA A 243 -4.88 2.83 -2.92
N LEU A 244 -5.42 2.63 -1.72
CA LEU A 244 -5.71 3.74 -0.79
C LEU A 244 -4.43 4.41 -0.26
N MET A 245 -3.41 3.62 0.05
CA MET A 245 -2.13 4.15 0.52
C MET A 245 -1.48 5.06 -0.55
N SER A 246 -1.44 4.62 -1.80
CA SER A 246 -0.83 5.41 -2.88
C SER A 246 -1.71 6.58 -3.31
N GLY A 247 -3.03 6.37 -3.41
CA GLY A 247 -3.93 7.37 -3.95
C GLY A 247 -4.25 8.51 -2.98
N VAL A 248 -4.42 8.19 -1.69
CA VAL A 248 -4.96 9.17 -0.72
C VAL A 248 -4.15 9.32 0.56
N LEU A 249 -3.53 8.29 1.11
CA LEU A 249 -2.81 8.41 2.39
C LEU A 249 -1.65 9.41 2.31
N LEU A 250 -0.83 9.30 1.26
CA LEU A 250 0.29 10.21 1.02
C LEU A 250 -0.22 11.64 0.79
N SER A 251 -1.31 11.80 0.04
CA SER A 251 -1.96 13.08 -0.23
C SER A 251 -2.52 13.73 1.04
N VAL A 252 -3.08 12.96 1.97
CA VAL A 252 -3.58 13.44 3.26
C VAL A 252 -2.44 13.90 4.17
N ALA A 253 -1.33 13.17 4.20
CA ALA A 253 -0.14 13.61 4.93
C ALA A 253 0.44 14.91 4.34
N PHE A 254 0.47 15.01 3.01
CA PHE A 254 0.90 16.23 2.32
C PHE A 254 -0.08 17.40 2.54
N TYR A 255 -1.38 17.13 2.65
CA TYR A 255 -2.37 18.13 3.02
C TYR A 255 -2.06 18.79 4.37
N ALA A 256 -1.62 18.03 5.38
CA ALA A 256 -1.19 18.62 6.65
C ALA A 256 0.04 19.53 6.50
N ILE A 257 0.98 19.17 5.62
CA ILE A 257 2.13 20.03 5.27
C ILE A 257 1.64 21.33 4.63
N LEU A 258 0.65 21.28 3.73
CA LEU A 258 0.07 22.48 3.12
C LEU A 258 -0.63 23.39 4.15
N ARG A 259 -1.29 22.80 5.17
CA ARG A 259 -1.85 23.57 6.28
C ARG A 259 -0.79 24.31 7.08
N VAL A 260 0.29 23.61 7.42
CA VAL A 260 1.42 24.22 8.13
C VAL A 260 2.11 25.29 7.27
N LYS A 261 2.20 25.07 5.95
CA LYS A 261 2.75 26.04 5.00
C LYS A 261 1.99 27.36 5.04
N MET A 262 0.66 27.36 5.09
CA MET A 262 -0.11 28.61 5.16
C MET A 262 0.20 29.43 6.41
N ILE A 263 0.41 28.78 7.55
CA ILE A 263 0.80 29.44 8.81
C ILE A 263 2.24 29.97 8.68
N ALA A 264 3.15 29.14 8.15
CA ALA A 264 4.55 29.48 8.00
C ALA A 264 4.79 30.61 6.98
N ASP A 265 4.01 30.68 5.90
CA ASP A 265 4.12 31.76 4.92
C ASP A 265 3.78 33.12 5.55
N GLY A 266 2.81 33.15 6.47
CA GLY A 266 2.43 34.37 7.21
C GLY A 266 3.45 34.78 8.30
N ALA A 267 4.12 33.81 8.92
CA ALA A 267 5.06 34.07 10.02
C ALA A 267 6.52 34.25 9.56
N LEU A 268 6.94 33.55 8.51
CA LEU A 268 8.34 33.42 8.07
C LEU A 268 8.57 33.93 6.63
N GLY A 269 7.49 34.26 5.92
CA GLY A 269 7.51 34.58 4.50
C GLY A 269 7.49 33.36 3.59
N ILE A 270 7.08 33.58 2.34
CA ILE A 270 6.78 32.53 1.34
C ILE A 270 8.02 31.72 0.92
N GLY A 271 9.21 32.30 1.07
CA GLY A 271 10.46 31.72 0.57
C GLY A 271 10.92 30.46 1.32
N PHE A 272 10.78 30.45 2.65
CA PHE A 272 11.41 29.41 3.49
C PHE A 272 10.87 28.01 3.20
N ILE A 273 9.55 27.83 3.28
CA ILE A 273 8.89 26.53 3.05
C ILE A 273 8.96 26.12 1.60
N ARG A 274 8.82 27.09 0.68
CA ARG A 274 8.95 26.83 -0.76
C ARG A 274 10.30 26.21 -1.08
N THR A 275 11.40 26.78 -0.58
CA THR A 275 12.75 26.25 -0.81
C THR A 275 12.93 24.87 -0.18
N LEU A 276 12.43 24.65 1.04
CA LEU A 276 12.55 23.36 1.71
C LEU A 276 11.79 22.25 0.96
N LEU A 277 10.52 22.50 0.59
CA LEU A 277 9.72 21.54 -0.16
C LEU A 277 10.27 21.30 -1.57
N ALA A 278 10.76 22.35 -2.25
CA ALA A 278 11.42 22.21 -3.54
C ALA A 278 12.69 21.34 -3.43
N GLY A 279 13.50 21.56 -2.40
CA GLY A 279 14.67 20.72 -2.12
C GLY A 279 14.29 19.25 -1.90
N MET A 280 13.32 18.98 -1.03
CA MET A 280 12.82 17.62 -0.80
C MET A 280 12.23 16.99 -2.07
N ALA A 281 11.54 17.77 -2.91
CA ALA A 281 11.00 17.30 -4.19
C ALA A 281 12.10 16.91 -5.17
N VAL A 282 13.15 17.74 -5.32
CA VAL A 282 14.32 17.44 -6.16
C VAL A 282 15.02 16.18 -5.67
N VAL A 283 15.26 16.05 -4.36
CA VAL A 283 15.86 14.83 -3.78
C VAL A 283 14.97 13.62 -4.01
N SER A 284 13.65 13.76 -3.84
CA SER A 284 12.70 12.66 -4.08
C SER A 284 12.70 12.21 -5.54
N LEU A 285 12.76 13.16 -6.47
CA LEU A 285 12.85 12.87 -7.90
C LEU A 285 14.18 12.18 -8.24
N ALA A 286 15.29 12.65 -7.68
CA ALA A 286 16.60 12.04 -7.88
C ALA A 286 16.65 10.60 -7.35
N VAL A 287 16.10 10.36 -6.15
CA VAL A 287 16.03 9.00 -5.59
C VAL A 287 15.11 8.12 -6.43
N ALA A 288 13.92 8.59 -6.79
CA ALA A 288 13.00 7.83 -7.64
C ALA A 288 13.63 7.47 -8.99
N ALA A 289 14.33 8.42 -9.64
CA ALA A 289 15.05 8.17 -10.89
C ALA A 289 16.17 7.13 -10.71
N SER A 290 16.95 7.23 -9.63
CA SER A 290 18.03 6.27 -9.33
C SER A 290 17.49 4.85 -9.09
N LEU A 291 16.37 4.73 -8.36
CA LEU A 291 15.71 3.45 -8.12
C LEU A 291 15.15 2.87 -9.42
N LEU A 292 14.54 3.69 -10.29
CA LEU A 292 14.00 3.25 -11.57
C LEU A 292 15.10 2.67 -12.49
N VAL A 293 16.27 3.30 -12.54
CA VAL A 293 17.42 2.81 -13.33
C VAL A 293 18.00 1.51 -12.75
N ALA A 294 17.98 1.35 -11.43
CA ALA A 294 18.47 0.14 -10.76
C ALA A 294 17.52 -1.07 -10.92
N GLN A 295 16.23 -0.85 -11.20
CA GLN A 295 15.24 -1.92 -11.37
C GLN A 295 15.39 -2.58 -12.75
N ARG A 296 15.94 -3.81 -12.79
CA ARG A 296 16.28 -4.54 -14.02
C ARG A 296 15.14 -5.37 -14.65
N ASP A 297 13.92 -5.33 -14.12
CA ASP A 297 12.82 -6.23 -14.49
C ASP A 297 11.56 -5.55 -15.08
N TYR A 298 11.73 -4.80 -16.16
CA TYR A 298 10.62 -4.19 -16.92
C TYR A 298 9.66 -5.24 -17.52
N LYS A 299 10.14 -6.46 -17.83
CA LYS A 299 9.32 -7.54 -18.42
C LYS A 299 8.37 -8.23 -17.43
N ARG A 300 8.48 -7.98 -16.12
CA ARG A 300 7.57 -8.53 -15.09
C ARG A 300 6.46 -7.57 -14.65
N MET A 301 6.60 -6.27 -14.89
CA MET A 301 5.56 -5.26 -14.56
C MET A 301 4.34 -5.33 -15.49
N LEU A 302 4.51 -5.73 -16.76
CA LEU A 302 3.42 -5.89 -17.73
C LEU A 302 2.82 -7.30 -17.77
N ALA A 303 3.47 -8.29 -17.14
CA ALA A 303 3.02 -9.69 -17.15
C ALA A 303 2.05 -10.04 -16.00
N TYR A 304 1.82 -9.12 -15.06
CA TYR A 304 0.92 -9.35 -13.92
C TYR A 304 -0.60 -9.30 -14.20
N PRO A 305 -1.12 -8.94 -15.39
CA PRO A 305 -2.52 -9.24 -15.72
C PRO A 305 -2.78 -10.73 -16.01
N ALA A 306 -1.75 -11.56 -16.24
CA ALA A 306 -1.93 -12.92 -16.75
C ALA A 306 -2.34 -13.98 -15.71
N SER A 307 -2.20 -13.71 -14.40
CA SER A 307 -2.56 -14.68 -13.34
C SER A 307 -4.03 -14.60 -12.89
N SER A 308 -4.84 -13.71 -13.48
CA SER A 308 -6.30 -13.65 -13.26
C SER A 308 -7.12 -14.29 -14.39
N THR A 309 -6.55 -15.27 -15.11
CA THR A 309 -7.27 -16.05 -16.13
C THR A 309 -8.20 -17.14 -15.55
N SER A 310 -8.26 -17.33 -14.23
CA SER A 310 -9.16 -18.34 -13.61
C SER A 310 -10.53 -17.82 -13.17
N VAL A 311 -10.80 -16.50 -13.28
CA VAL A 311 -12.13 -15.93 -12.99
C VAL A 311 -12.98 -15.80 -14.25
N TRP A 312 -12.37 -15.55 -15.42
CA TRP A 312 -13.08 -15.44 -16.69
C TRP A 312 -13.66 -16.77 -17.20
N SER A 313 -13.08 -17.91 -16.84
CA SER A 313 -13.60 -19.23 -17.25
C SER A 313 -14.94 -19.60 -16.57
N ARG A 314 -15.39 -18.82 -15.57
CA ARG A 314 -16.66 -19.06 -14.87
C ARG A 314 -17.85 -18.26 -15.44
N TRP A 315 -17.60 -17.36 -16.41
CA TRP A 315 -18.64 -16.51 -17.02
C TRP A 315 -18.78 -16.68 -18.55
N ALA A 316 -18.12 -17.66 -19.14
CA ALA A 316 -18.35 -18.01 -20.55
C ALA A 316 -19.69 -18.78 -20.68
N PRO A 317 -20.65 -18.29 -21.49
CA PRO A 317 -21.81 -19.08 -21.88
C PRO A 317 -21.34 -20.39 -22.51
N ARG A 318 -21.87 -21.53 -22.03
CA ARG A 318 -21.65 -22.83 -22.67
C ARG A 318 -22.42 -22.89 -23.99
N SER A 319 -21.93 -22.23 -25.02
CA SER A 319 -22.32 -22.49 -26.40
C SER A 319 -21.22 -23.29 -27.07
N ALA A 320 -21.55 -24.53 -27.42
CA ALA A 320 -20.70 -25.47 -28.10
C ALA A 320 -20.23 -24.93 -29.45
N ALA A 321 -18.91 -24.90 -29.66
CA ALA A 321 -18.31 -24.84 -30.98
C ALA A 321 -17.14 -25.83 -31.01
N ARG A 322 -17.28 -26.88 -31.82
CA ARG A 322 -16.26 -27.89 -32.09
C ARG A 322 -15.07 -27.20 -32.78
N SER A 323 -13.89 -27.26 -32.18
CA SER A 323 -12.65 -26.90 -32.87
C SER A 323 -12.10 -28.12 -33.63
N PRO A 324 -11.58 -27.97 -34.86
CA PRO A 324 -11.13 -29.07 -35.70
C PRO A 324 -9.64 -29.43 -35.48
N TRP A 325 -9.09 -29.18 -34.30
CA TRP A 325 -7.68 -29.45 -34.00
C TRP A 325 -7.52 -30.82 -33.33
N PRO A 326 -6.57 -31.66 -33.79
CA PRO A 326 -6.42 -33.04 -33.32
C PRO A 326 -6.02 -33.07 -31.84
N ARG A 327 -6.76 -33.86 -31.06
CA ARG A 327 -6.46 -34.12 -29.65
C ARG A 327 -5.27 -35.07 -29.57
N CYS A 328 -4.15 -34.60 -29.04
CA CYS A 328 -3.09 -35.49 -28.57
C CYS A 328 -3.56 -36.14 -27.26
N SER A 329 -3.94 -37.42 -27.32
CA SER A 329 -4.19 -38.24 -26.13
C SER A 329 -2.86 -38.82 -25.62
N CYS A 330 -2.44 -38.42 -24.44
CA CYS A 330 -1.39 -39.11 -23.69
C CYS A 330 -2.03 -40.24 -22.88
N THR A 331 -1.85 -41.49 -23.31
CA THR A 331 -2.13 -42.66 -22.47
C THR A 331 -0.90 -42.94 -21.62
N PHE A 332 -1.09 -43.00 -20.30
CA PHE A 332 -0.09 -43.49 -19.36
C PHE A 332 -0.24 -45.01 -19.27
N SER A 333 0.80 -45.77 -19.62
CA SER A 333 0.92 -47.18 -19.24
C SER A 333 1.83 -47.31 -18.01
N ALA A 334 1.44 -48.20 -17.10
CA ALA A 334 2.11 -48.44 -15.83
C ALA A 334 3.37 -49.31 -16.01
N THR A 335 4.35 -48.86 -16.80
CA THR A 335 5.73 -49.39 -16.82
C THR A 335 6.61 -48.34 -17.50
N GLY A 336 7.71 -47.93 -16.84
CA GLY A 336 8.44 -46.70 -17.11
C GLY A 336 9.07 -46.51 -18.50
N TRP A 337 9.39 -45.23 -18.77
CA TRP A 337 10.08 -44.57 -19.90
C TRP A 337 9.19 -43.95 -21.00
N PRO A 338 9.16 -42.60 -21.15
CA PRO A 338 8.38 -41.94 -22.19
C PRO A 338 9.14 -41.92 -23.54
N LYS A 339 8.64 -42.67 -24.53
CA LYS A 339 8.99 -42.47 -25.94
C LYS A 339 8.04 -41.46 -26.58
N ARG A 340 8.54 -40.29 -26.98
CA ARG A 340 7.80 -39.34 -27.83
C ARG A 340 7.73 -39.91 -29.26
N ARG A 341 6.54 -40.24 -29.76
CA ARG A 341 6.29 -40.37 -31.20
C ARG A 341 5.23 -39.36 -31.59
N CYS A 342 5.62 -38.34 -32.34
CA CYS A 342 4.70 -37.53 -33.13
C CYS A 342 4.67 -38.14 -34.53
N SER A 343 3.56 -38.75 -34.93
CA SER A 343 3.36 -39.19 -36.32
C SER A 343 2.91 -37.99 -37.14
N TRP A 344 3.79 -37.47 -38.00
CA TRP A 344 3.41 -36.59 -39.10
C TRP A 344 3.02 -37.46 -40.29
N GLY A 345 1.73 -37.46 -40.64
CA GLY A 345 1.26 -37.97 -41.91
C GLY A 345 1.46 -36.89 -42.97
N LEU A 346 2.51 -37.01 -43.78
CA LEU A 346 2.63 -36.29 -45.05
C LEU A 346 3.06 -37.28 -46.13
N GLY A 347 2.38 -37.18 -47.26
CA GLY A 347 2.42 -38.07 -48.40
C GLY A 347 3.81 -38.24 -49.02
N GLY A 348 3.95 -39.35 -49.74
CA GLY A 348 5.22 -39.92 -50.14
C GLY A 348 6.05 -39.10 -51.12
N PHE A 349 7.34 -39.43 -51.15
CA PHE A 349 8.09 -39.62 -52.38
C PHE A 349 9.27 -40.56 -52.08
N SER A 350 9.45 -41.53 -52.97
CA SER A 350 10.45 -42.60 -52.94
C SER A 350 11.89 -42.09 -53.10
N ARG A 351 12.85 -42.69 -52.36
CA ARG A 351 14.11 -43.28 -52.87
C ARG A 351 15.03 -43.70 -51.71
N SER A 352 15.54 -44.93 -51.80
CA SER A 352 16.75 -45.44 -51.11
C SER A 352 17.85 -45.64 -52.19
N PRO A 353 19.10 -46.08 -51.90
CA PRO A 353 19.75 -46.39 -50.61
C PRO A 353 21.23 -45.88 -50.43
N ALA A 354 21.67 -45.79 -49.16
CA ALA A 354 22.99 -46.14 -48.55
C ALA A 354 24.34 -45.64 -49.15
N PRO A 355 25.51 -45.93 -48.52
CA PRO A 355 26.04 -45.54 -47.21
C PRO A 355 27.44 -44.87 -47.33
N VAL A 356 28.14 -44.60 -46.20
CA VAL A 356 29.62 -44.67 -45.98
C VAL A 356 30.09 -43.61 -44.95
N GLY A 357 30.93 -44.05 -44.00
CA GLY A 357 32.16 -43.29 -43.71
C GLY A 357 32.34 -42.69 -42.32
N SER A 358 32.99 -43.46 -41.46
CA SER A 358 33.74 -43.09 -40.25
C SER A 358 34.58 -41.80 -40.32
N THR A 359 34.70 -41.08 -39.20
CA THR A 359 35.99 -40.60 -38.66
C THR A 359 35.84 -40.08 -37.22
N ALA A 360 36.97 -40.07 -36.51
CA ALA A 360 37.10 -40.33 -35.09
C ALA A 360 37.54 -39.11 -34.26
N CYS A 361 37.52 -39.31 -32.93
CA CYS A 361 38.43 -38.81 -31.89
C CYS A 361 38.76 -37.30 -31.79
N GLY A 362 38.60 -36.76 -30.57
CA GLY A 362 39.66 -35.92 -29.99
C GLY A 362 39.26 -34.80 -29.04
N ALA A 363 39.57 -35.01 -27.76
CA ALA A 363 40.17 -34.06 -26.81
C ALA A 363 39.32 -32.96 -26.10
N TRP A 364 39.34 -33.08 -24.76
CA TRP A 364 39.06 -32.13 -23.67
C TRP A 364 40.21 -31.09 -23.52
N PRO A 365 40.05 -29.90 -22.87
CA PRO A 365 39.97 -29.83 -21.39
C PRO A 365 39.20 -28.68 -20.70
N ARG A 366 38.71 -29.05 -19.50
CA ARG A 366 38.52 -28.34 -18.21
C ARG A 366 38.51 -26.80 -18.17
N THR A 367 37.49 -26.25 -17.50
CA THR A 367 37.66 -25.47 -16.25
C THR A 367 36.31 -25.19 -15.58
N THR A 368 36.08 -25.74 -14.39
CA THR A 368 35.24 -25.09 -13.36
C THR A 368 35.86 -25.43 -12.02
N ARG A 369 36.47 -24.41 -11.41
CA ARG A 369 37.04 -24.45 -10.06
C ARG A 369 35.90 -24.43 -9.05
N CYS A 370 35.92 -25.37 -8.11
CA CYS A 370 35.29 -25.24 -6.82
C CYS A 370 36.15 -24.31 -5.95
N TRP A 371 35.53 -23.33 -5.29
CA TRP A 371 36.16 -22.60 -4.19
C TRP A 371 35.67 -23.15 -2.84
N PRO A 372 36.59 -23.36 -1.86
CA PRO A 372 36.28 -23.91 -0.54
C PRO A 372 35.74 -22.84 0.43
N ALA A 373 34.99 -23.30 1.42
CA ALA A 373 34.57 -22.53 2.58
C ALA A 373 35.76 -22.33 3.54
N GLU A 374 36.05 -21.07 3.90
CA GLU A 374 37.01 -20.72 4.93
C GLU A 374 36.45 -20.96 6.34
N SER A 375 37.24 -21.65 7.14
CA SER A 375 37.09 -21.84 8.58
C SER A 375 37.77 -20.71 9.36
N GLY A 376 37.04 -20.11 10.30
CA GLY A 376 37.59 -19.39 11.46
C GLY A 376 37.21 -20.11 12.74
N SER A 377 38.22 -20.50 13.51
CA SER A 377 38.24 -21.33 14.72
C SER A 377 37.45 -20.81 15.93
N ALA A 378 36.80 -21.70 16.69
CA ALA A 378 37.27 -22.15 18.01
C ALA A 378 36.22 -22.99 18.78
N SER A 379 36.64 -24.20 19.19
CA SER A 379 36.22 -25.01 20.36
C SER A 379 34.72 -25.26 20.60
N TRP A 380 34.27 -26.51 20.55
CA TRP A 380 34.05 -27.35 21.74
C TRP A 380 33.61 -28.78 21.33
N LEU A 381 34.40 -29.70 21.87
CA LEU A 381 34.33 -31.16 21.99
C LEU A 381 33.00 -31.92 21.81
N SER A 382 33.16 -33.00 21.04
CA SER A 382 32.73 -34.38 21.31
C SER A 382 31.26 -34.81 21.15
N SER A 383 31.12 -35.77 20.22
CA SER A 383 30.44 -37.07 20.35
C SER A 383 29.14 -37.26 19.53
N GLY A 384 29.17 -38.27 18.67
CA GLY A 384 27.98 -39.06 18.36
C GLY A 384 27.49 -39.15 16.92
N CYS A 385 28.35 -39.37 15.92
CA CYS A 385 27.90 -39.80 14.58
C CYS A 385 27.90 -41.33 14.50
N ARG A 386 26.72 -41.97 14.37
CA ARG A 386 26.58 -43.37 13.97
C ARG A 386 25.89 -43.48 12.61
N ARG A 387 26.73 -43.88 11.65
CA ARG A 387 26.54 -44.58 10.37
C ARG A 387 25.14 -45.07 9.97
N SER A 388 24.76 -44.66 8.74
CA SER A 388 24.29 -45.43 7.57
C SER A 388 23.46 -46.71 7.76
N VAL A 389 22.36 -46.84 7.01
CA VAL A 389 22.10 -47.91 6.00
C VAL A 389 20.73 -47.66 5.34
N CYS A 390 20.71 -47.64 4.01
CA CYS A 390 19.49 -47.78 3.20
C CYS A 390 19.04 -49.24 3.20
N SER A 391 17.73 -49.50 3.30
CA SER A 391 17.13 -50.78 2.88
C SER A 391 15.82 -50.53 2.12
N PRO A 392 15.59 -51.20 0.98
CA PRO A 392 14.32 -51.17 0.24
C PRO A 392 13.38 -52.32 0.65
N ALA A 393 12.13 -52.20 0.19
CA ALA A 393 11.09 -53.24 0.05
C ALA A 393 10.29 -53.66 1.30
N ASN A 394 8.98 -53.37 1.29
CA ASN A 394 7.93 -54.39 1.10
C ASN A 394 6.53 -53.74 1.20
N TRP A 395 5.76 -53.82 0.11
CA TRP A 395 4.31 -53.76 0.14
C TRP A 395 3.81 -55.12 -0.35
N ALA A 396 3.10 -55.81 0.54
CA ALA A 396 2.10 -56.83 0.24
C ALA A 396 0.75 -56.27 0.70
#